data_AF-A0AAP3BB94-F1
#
_entry.id   AF-A0AAP3BB94-F1
#
_cell.length_a   1.000
_cell.length_b   1.000
_cell.length_c   1.000
_cell.angle_alpha   90.00
_cell.angle_beta   90.00
_cell.angle_gamma   90.00
#
_symmetry.space_group_name_H-M   'P 1'
#
loop_
_entity.id
_entity.type
_entity.pdbx_description
1 polymer ?
#
loop_
_entity_poly.entity_id
_entity_poly.type
_entity_poly.pdbx_seq_one_letter_code
_entity_poly.pdbx_strand_id
1 'polypeptide(L)'
;MIKNRKINLIVIHCSATRVTQDFTVGELEACHLARGFRDIGYHYYITKDGVIYPCRPESEPGAHARHYNAHSIGICYEGGLDAEAHPADTRTPAQKAAMRELLKSLCTDYPEAEILGHRDLPGVHKECPCFDVKKWLSNIHFHI
;
A
#
# COMPACT_ATOMS: atom_id res chain seq x y z
N MET A 1 -19.60 -13.08 19.01
CA MET A 1 -19.65 -11.99 18.02
C MET A 1 -18.23 -11.53 17.77
N ILE A 2 -17.71 -11.72 16.56
CA ILE A 2 -16.38 -11.22 16.19
C ILE A 2 -16.50 -9.70 16.14
N LYS A 3 -15.74 -8.98 16.97
CA LYS A 3 -15.65 -7.51 16.87
C LYS A 3 -14.99 -7.20 15.52
N ASN A 4 -15.77 -6.78 14.53
CA ASN A 4 -15.21 -6.30 13.28
C ASN A 4 -14.37 -5.05 13.55
N ARG A 5 -13.10 -5.12 13.17
CA ARG A 5 -12.15 -4.00 13.21
C ARG A 5 -12.70 -2.86 12.35
N LYS A 6 -12.88 -1.68 12.92
CA LYS A 6 -13.35 -0.51 12.16
C LYS A 6 -12.21 -0.02 11.25
N ILE A 7 -12.42 -0.10 9.94
CA ILE A 7 -11.51 0.44 8.94
C ILE A 7 -12.04 1.81 8.49
N ASN A 8 -11.23 2.85 8.64
CA ASN A 8 -11.54 4.20 8.19
C ASN A 8 -10.49 4.76 7.22
N LEU A 9 -9.43 4.00 6.93
CA LEU A 9 -8.32 4.43 6.08
C LEU A 9 -7.86 3.28 5.17
N ILE A 10 -7.54 3.62 3.93
CA ILE A 10 -6.75 2.79 3.02
C ILE A 10 -5.47 3.56 2.71
N VAL A 11 -4.33 3.03 3.14
CA VAL A 11 -3.04 3.71 3.04
C VAL A 11 -2.18 3.04 1.96
N ILE A 12 -1.79 3.82 0.95
CA ILE A 12 -0.94 3.38 -0.15
C ILE A 12 0.54 3.63 0.19
N HIS A 13 1.36 2.61 -0.07
CA HIS A 13 2.80 2.57 0.17
C HIS A 13 3.56 2.11 -1.07
N CYS A 14 4.87 2.35 -1.08
CA CYS A 14 5.83 1.71 -1.98
C CYS A 14 6.80 0.85 -1.16
N SER A 15 7.42 -0.16 -1.77
CA SER A 15 8.45 -1.00 -1.10
C SER A 15 9.80 -0.30 -0.92
N ALA A 16 9.96 0.89 -1.51
CA ALA A 16 11.22 1.64 -1.58
C ALA A 16 12.35 0.81 -2.22
N THR A 17 12.03 0.11 -3.31
CA THR A 17 12.99 -0.66 -4.12
C THR A 17 13.24 0.04 -5.45
N ARG A 18 14.46 -0.12 -5.99
CA ARG A 18 14.85 0.45 -7.29
C ARG A 18 14.02 -0.19 -8.41
N VAL A 19 13.63 0.60 -9.39
CA VAL A 19 12.90 0.12 -10.58
C VAL A 19 13.67 -0.95 -11.38
N THR A 20 14.99 -0.98 -11.25
CA THR A 20 15.92 -1.87 -11.98
C THR A 20 16.03 -3.29 -11.40
N GLN A 21 15.43 -3.58 -10.24
CA GLN A 21 15.46 -4.90 -9.64
C GLN A 21 14.05 -5.35 -9.30
N ASP A 22 13.78 -6.63 -9.44
CA ASP A 22 12.51 -7.19 -8.97
C ASP A 22 12.58 -7.39 -7.45
N PHE A 23 11.41 -7.29 -6.81
CA PHE A 23 11.25 -7.51 -5.40
C PHE A 23 9.96 -8.31 -5.18
N THR A 24 10.15 -9.60 -4.98
CA THR A 24 9.07 -10.58 -4.85
C THR A 24 8.39 -10.47 -3.47
N VAL A 25 7.19 -11.04 -3.36
CA VAL A 25 6.48 -11.14 -2.07
C VAL A 25 7.30 -11.89 -1.00
N GLY A 26 8.09 -12.89 -1.40
CA GLY A 26 8.96 -13.63 -0.49
C GLY A 26 10.15 -12.79 0.01
N GLU A 27 10.72 -11.93 -0.84
CA GLU A 27 11.77 -10.99 -0.42
C GLU A 27 11.20 -9.88 0.49
N LEU A 28 9.97 -9.44 0.23
CA LEU A 28 9.24 -8.54 1.12
C LEU A 28 9.02 -9.17 2.50
N GLU A 29 8.57 -10.43 2.55
CA GLU A 29 8.41 -11.19 3.79
C GLU A 29 9.73 -11.28 4.55
N ALA A 30 10.78 -11.76 3.90
CA ALA A 30 12.12 -11.88 4.50
C ALA A 30 12.62 -10.53 5.06
N CYS A 31 12.43 -9.44 4.32
CA CYS A 31 12.78 -8.09 4.76
C CYS A 31 12.01 -7.66 6.03
N HIS A 32 10.70 -7.95 6.09
CA HIS A 32 9.88 -7.61 7.24
C HIS A 32 10.20 -8.47 8.47
N LEU A 33 10.42 -9.78 8.29
CA LEU A 33 10.86 -10.68 9.35
C LEU A 33 12.23 -10.25 9.91
N ALA A 34 13.17 -9.87 9.05
CA ALA A 34 14.48 -9.35 9.48
C ALA A 34 14.38 -8.05 10.30
N ARG A 35 13.30 -7.28 10.15
CA ARG A 35 12.99 -6.08 10.95
C ARG A 35 12.28 -6.41 12.27
N GLY A 36 12.09 -7.69 12.59
CA GLY A 36 11.42 -8.17 13.80
C GLY A 36 9.91 -8.13 13.71
N PHE A 37 9.33 -8.01 12.51
CA PHE A 37 7.88 -8.16 12.36
C PHE A 37 7.52 -9.64 12.42
N ARG A 38 6.30 -9.94 12.88
CA ARG A 38 5.78 -11.32 12.90
C ARG A 38 5.51 -11.87 11.50
N ASP A 39 5.24 -10.98 10.54
CA ASP A 39 4.82 -11.26 9.16
C ASP A 39 4.93 -9.96 8.34
N ILE A 40 4.66 -10.02 7.02
CA ILE A 40 4.44 -8.87 6.15
C ILE A 40 3.50 -7.87 6.83
N GLY A 41 3.87 -6.58 6.72
CA GLY A 41 3.24 -5.48 7.44
C GLY A 41 2.05 -4.88 6.70
N TYR A 42 1.94 -5.17 5.42
CA TYR A 42 0.87 -4.74 4.53
C TYR A 42 -0.22 -5.82 4.45
N HIS A 43 -1.42 -5.41 4.05
CA HIS A 43 -2.51 -6.33 3.77
C HIS A 43 -2.47 -6.80 2.31
N TYR A 44 -1.97 -5.94 1.42
CA TYR A 44 -1.81 -6.24 0.00
C TYR A 44 -0.44 -5.80 -0.50
N TYR A 45 0.13 -6.61 -1.39
CA TYR A 45 1.33 -6.28 -2.15
C TYR A 45 1.08 -6.41 -3.65
N ILE A 46 1.55 -5.45 -4.45
CA ILE A 46 1.35 -5.45 -5.90
C ILE A 46 2.70 -5.44 -6.62
N THR A 47 3.06 -6.55 -7.26
CA THR A 47 4.30 -6.68 -8.04
C THR A 47 4.23 -5.89 -9.35
N LYS A 48 5.38 -5.64 -9.99
CA LYS A 48 5.48 -4.82 -11.22
C LYS A 48 4.59 -5.30 -12.36
N ASP A 49 4.35 -6.59 -12.46
CA ASP A 49 3.46 -7.21 -13.45
C ASP A 49 1.96 -7.07 -13.10
N GLY A 50 1.63 -6.47 -11.96
CA GLY A 50 0.27 -6.19 -11.53
C GLY A 50 -0.38 -7.32 -10.72
N VAL A 51 0.34 -8.39 -10.37
CA VAL A 51 -0.19 -9.44 -9.50
C VAL A 51 -0.40 -8.87 -8.09
N ILE A 52 -1.59 -9.09 -7.54
CA ILE A 52 -1.96 -8.70 -6.18
C ILE A 52 -1.79 -9.91 -5.27
N TYR A 53 -0.91 -9.79 -4.29
CA TYR A 53 -0.74 -10.77 -3.23
C TYR A 53 -1.51 -10.31 -1.99
N PRO A 54 -2.50 -11.09 -1.53
CA PRO A 54 -3.01 -10.93 -0.17
C PRO A 54 -1.91 -11.34 0.81
N CYS A 55 -1.65 -10.50 1.79
CA CYS A 55 -0.63 -10.72 2.82
C CYS A 55 -1.31 -10.87 4.18
N ARG A 56 -1.19 -9.88 5.06
CA ARG A 56 -1.84 -9.92 6.37
C ARG A 56 -3.36 -9.86 6.22
N PRO A 57 -4.14 -10.70 6.95
CA PRO A 57 -5.60 -10.65 6.92
C PRO A 57 -6.13 -9.26 7.31
N GLU A 58 -7.18 -8.78 6.62
CA GLU A 58 -7.82 -7.48 6.90
C GLU A 58 -8.43 -7.38 8.31
N SER A 59 -8.79 -8.53 8.90
CA SER A 59 -9.28 -8.61 10.28
C SER A 59 -8.21 -8.30 11.32
N GLU A 60 -6.92 -8.36 10.95
CA GLU A 60 -5.79 -8.10 11.85
C GLU A 60 -5.18 -6.71 11.61
N PRO A 61 -4.71 -6.01 12.66
CA PRO A 61 -3.94 -4.79 12.48
C PRO A 61 -2.67 -5.01 11.65
N GLY A 62 -2.42 -4.09 10.71
CA GLY A 62 -1.18 -4.02 9.94
C GLY A 62 0.05 -3.64 10.77
N ALA A 63 1.20 -3.60 10.10
CA ALA A 63 2.44 -3.04 10.61
C ALA A 63 3.09 -2.14 9.54
N HIS A 64 2.31 -1.17 9.04
CA HIS A 64 2.69 -0.33 7.91
C HIS A 64 2.69 1.18 8.21
N ALA A 65 1.86 1.66 9.13
CA ALA A 65 1.77 3.06 9.52
C ALA A 65 1.53 3.18 11.04
N ARG A 66 2.56 3.61 11.79
CA ARG A 66 2.49 3.76 13.25
C ARG A 66 1.32 4.68 13.63
N HIS A 67 0.57 4.30 14.67
CA HIS A 67 -0.68 4.95 15.13
C HIS A 67 -1.92 4.74 14.25
N TYR A 68 -1.76 4.36 12.98
CA TYR A 68 -2.87 4.13 12.05
C TYR A 68 -3.21 2.65 11.83
N ASN A 69 -2.28 1.75 12.16
CA ASN A 69 -2.39 0.30 11.94
C ASN A 69 -3.67 -0.34 12.46
N ALA A 70 -4.28 0.15 13.55
CA ALA A 70 -5.46 -0.47 14.13
C ALA A 70 -6.73 -0.31 13.27
N HIS A 71 -6.77 0.69 12.39
CA HIS A 71 -7.98 1.11 11.67
C HIS A 71 -7.75 1.33 10.16
N SER A 72 -6.67 0.80 9.61
CA SER A 72 -6.30 1.02 8.20
C SER A 72 -5.95 -0.25 7.44
N ILE A 73 -6.35 -0.31 6.17
CA ILE A 73 -5.80 -1.27 5.22
C ILE A 73 -4.53 -0.66 4.60
N GLY A 74 -3.54 -1.50 4.33
CA GLY A 74 -2.23 -1.09 3.83
C GLY A 74 -1.94 -1.80 2.53
N ILE A 75 -1.77 -1.03 1.45
CA ILE A 75 -1.46 -1.54 0.11
C ILE A 75 -0.05 -1.07 -0.23
N CYS A 76 0.86 -1.99 -0.54
CA CYS A 76 2.21 -1.68 -0.99
C CYS A 76 2.38 -2.07 -2.46
N TYR A 77 2.91 -1.18 -3.29
CA TYR A 77 3.37 -1.56 -4.63
C TYR A 77 4.88 -1.74 -4.65
N GLU A 78 5.34 -2.66 -5.49
CA GLU A 78 6.74 -2.88 -5.79
C GLU A 78 7.37 -1.67 -6.50
N GLY A 79 8.37 -1.06 -5.87
CA GLY A 79 9.12 0.08 -6.40
C GLY A 79 9.17 1.24 -5.42
N GLY A 80 9.17 2.44 -5.96
CA GLY A 80 9.23 3.73 -5.28
C GLY A 80 10.55 4.46 -5.45
N LEU A 81 11.57 3.83 -6.04
CA LEU A 81 12.86 4.45 -6.31
C LEU A 81 13.26 4.31 -7.79
N ASP A 82 13.82 5.37 -8.38
CA ASP A 82 14.41 5.34 -9.72
C ASP A 82 15.69 4.47 -9.79
N ALA A 83 16.37 4.47 -10.94
CA ALA A 83 17.59 3.68 -11.13
C ALA A 83 18.73 4.13 -10.21
N GLU A 84 18.78 5.43 -9.90
CA GLU A 84 19.77 6.08 -9.05
C GLU A 84 19.43 6.00 -7.54
N ALA A 85 18.26 5.48 -7.19
CA ALA A 85 17.66 5.39 -5.85
C ALA A 85 17.10 6.70 -5.26
N HIS A 86 16.68 7.63 -6.11
CA HIS A 86 15.85 8.74 -5.68
C HIS A 86 14.36 8.33 -5.65
N PRO A 87 13.57 8.87 -4.72
CA PRO A 87 12.12 8.67 -4.68
C PRO A 87 11.44 9.08 -6.00
N ALA A 88 10.64 8.18 -6.59
CA ALA A 88 9.91 8.42 -7.83
C ALA A 88 8.64 7.54 -7.96
N ASP A 89 7.61 8.05 -8.64
CA ASP A 89 6.46 7.24 -9.06
C ASP A 89 6.89 6.26 -10.14
N THR A 90 7.17 5.03 -9.73
CA THR A 90 7.68 3.95 -10.60
C THR A 90 6.61 2.92 -10.93
N ARG A 91 5.34 3.20 -10.56
CA ARG A 91 4.25 2.25 -10.80
C ARG A 91 4.08 1.97 -12.28
N THR A 92 4.06 0.70 -12.63
CA THR A 92 3.77 0.24 -14.00
C THR A 92 2.29 0.45 -14.34
N PRO A 93 1.91 0.44 -15.63
CA PRO A 93 0.50 0.43 -16.04
C PRO A 93 -0.29 -0.74 -15.42
N ALA A 94 0.32 -1.92 -15.30
CA ALA A 94 -0.30 -3.09 -14.71
C ALA A 94 -0.58 -2.89 -13.21
N GLN A 95 0.38 -2.34 -12.45
CA GLN A 95 0.18 -1.97 -11.05
C GLN A 95 -0.92 -0.92 -10.88
N LYS A 96 -0.96 0.11 -11.74
CA LYS A 96 -2.01 1.14 -11.68
C LYS A 96 -3.40 0.55 -11.93
N ALA A 97 -3.51 -0.37 -12.89
CA ALA A 97 -4.77 -1.06 -13.17
C ALA A 97 -5.20 -1.96 -12.00
N ALA A 98 -4.29 -2.79 -11.49
CA ALA A 98 -4.53 -3.70 -10.36
C ALA A 98 -4.92 -2.93 -9.09
N MET A 99 -4.17 -1.87 -8.76
CA MET A 99 -4.46 -1.01 -7.61
C MET A 99 -5.85 -0.35 -7.73
N ARG A 100 -6.24 0.11 -8.92
CA ARG A 100 -7.57 0.69 -9.14
C ARG A 100 -8.69 -0.31 -8.87
N GLU A 101 -8.57 -1.55 -9.37
CA GLU A 101 -9.60 -2.58 -9.13
C GLU A 101 -9.63 -3.01 -7.66
N LEU A 102 -8.47 -3.14 -7.02
CA LEU A 102 -8.39 -3.41 -5.58
C LEU A 102 -9.07 -2.33 -4.75
N LEU A 103 -8.82 -1.05 -5.06
CA LEU A 103 -9.46 0.07 -4.36
C LEU A 103 -10.98 0.06 -4.52
N LYS A 104 -11.52 -0.29 -5.70
CA LYS A 104 -12.98 -0.43 -5.86
C LYS A 104 -13.56 -1.51 -4.96
N SER A 105 -12.92 -2.68 -4.89
CA SER A 105 -13.35 -3.76 -4.00
C SER A 105 -13.34 -3.30 -2.55
N LEU A 106 -12.21 -2.74 -2.10
CA LEU A 106 -12.05 -2.30 -0.71
C LEU A 106 -13.02 -1.20 -0.33
N CYS A 107 -13.35 -0.28 -1.23
CA CYS A 107 -14.31 0.77 -0.93
C CYS A 107 -15.77 0.32 -1.04
N THR A 108 -16.03 -0.83 -1.68
CA THR A 108 -17.33 -1.51 -1.55
C THR A 108 -17.49 -2.08 -0.15
N ASP A 109 -16.43 -2.69 0.39
CA ASP A 109 -16.43 -3.30 1.73
C ASP A 109 -16.30 -2.26 2.87
N TYR A 110 -15.58 -1.17 2.62
CA TYR A 110 -15.27 -0.09 3.56
C TYR A 110 -15.61 1.29 2.99
N PRO A 111 -16.90 1.60 2.78
CA PRO A 111 -17.33 2.82 2.05
C PRO A 111 -16.99 4.13 2.77
N GLU A 112 -16.77 4.11 4.08
CA GLU A 112 -16.36 5.29 4.85
C GLU A 112 -14.84 5.53 4.86
N ALA A 113 -14.05 4.63 4.26
CA ALA A 113 -12.59 4.70 4.36
C ALA A 113 -11.99 5.75 3.41
N GLU A 114 -11.16 6.66 3.95
CA GLU A 114 -10.40 7.61 3.13
C GLU A 114 -9.16 6.93 2.53
N ILE A 115 -8.88 7.19 1.24
CA ILE A 115 -7.67 6.70 0.57
C ILE A 115 -6.58 7.76 0.64
N LEU A 116 -5.45 7.41 1.25
CA LEU A 116 -4.31 8.30 1.49
C LEU A 116 -2.99 7.65 1.08
N GLY A 117 -2.00 8.46 0.69
CA GLY A 117 -0.60 8.02 0.71
C GLY A 117 -0.07 8.03 2.14
N HIS A 118 0.94 7.22 2.44
CA HIS A 118 1.61 7.24 3.76
C HIS A 118 2.08 8.66 4.13
N ARG A 119 2.59 9.44 3.16
CA ARG A 119 3.01 10.83 3.33
C ARG A 119 1.89 11.80 3.69
N ASP A 120 0.63 11.43 3.43
CA ASP A 120 -0.54 12.29 3.65
C ASP A 120 -1.14 12.07 5.05
N LEU A 121 -0.63 11.08 5.81
CA LEU A 121 -1.06 10.83 7.18
C LEU A 121 -0.56 11.95 8.13
N PRO A 122 -1.39 12.43 9.07
CA PRO A 122 -0.99 13.45 10.02
C PRO A 122 0.29 13.08 10.81
N GLY A 123 1.25 14.01 10.86
CA GLY A 123 2.52 13.81 11.57
C GLY A 123 3.51 12.86 10.87
N VAL A 124 3.24 12.46 9.62
CA VAL A 124 4.19 11.68 8.81
C VAL A 124 4.97 12.59 7.86
N HIS A 125 6.30 12.51 7.95
CA HIS A 125 7.22 13.19 7.02
C HIS A 125 8.00 12.13 6.23
N LYS A 126 7.40 11.66 5.14
CA LYS A 126 7.96 10.62 4.25
C LYS A 126 7.62 10.95 2.80
N GLU A 127 8.41 10.41 1.87
CA GLU A 127 8.07 10.49 0.44
C GLU A 127 7.07 9.41 0.00
N CYS A 128 7.05 8.27 0.69
CA CYS A 128 6.15 7.15 0.41
C CYS A 128 4.68 7.61 0.30
N PRO A 129 3.95 7.31 -0.79
CA PRO A 129 4.23 6.29 -1.81
C PRO A 129 4.98 6.79 -3.05
N CYS A 130 5.67 7.92 -2.97
CA CYS A 130 6.45 8.57 -4.03
C CYS A 130 5.59 9.13 -5.18
N PHE A 131 4.30 9.33 -4.92
CA PHE A 131 3.38 10.07 -5.78
C PHE A 131 2.27 10.70 -4.94
N ASP A 132 1.55 11.68 -5.52
CA ASP A 132 0.38 12.29 -4.91
C ASP A 132 -0.86 11.42 -5.16
N VAL A 133 -1.34 10.74 -4.11
CA VAL A 133 -2.49 9.84 -4.18
C VAL A 133 -3.77 10.59 -4.51
N LYS A 134 -4.04 11.73 -3.87
CA LYS A 134 -5.26 12.51 -4.09
C LYS A 134 -5.34 13.03 -5.52
N LYS A 135 -4.22 13.54 -6.04
CA LYS A 135 -4.11 13.97 -7.44
C LYS A 135 -4.29 12.81 -8.40
N TRP A 136 -3.68 11.64 -8.13
CA TRP A 136 -3.84 10.46 -8.98
C TRP A 136 -5.29 9.97 -9.04
N LEU A 137 -5.99 9.88 -7.90
CA LEU A 137 -7.40 9.47 -7.84
C LEU A 137 -8.29 10.44 -8.63
N SER A 138 -8.05 11.74 -8.51
CA SER A 138 -8.76 12.76 -9.30
C SER A 138 -8.51 12.59 -10.81
N ASN A 139 -7.25 12.40 -11.22
CA ASN A 139 -6.87 12.24 -12.63
C ASN A 139 -7.48 11.02 -13.31
N ILE A 140 -7.73 9.94 -12.57
CA ILE A 140 -8.37 8.73 -13.12
C ILE A 140 -9.88 8.74 -12.94
N HIS A 141 -10.46 9.87 -12.51
CA HIS A 141 -11.89 10.00 -12.18
C HIS A 141 -12.37 8.89 -11.27
N PHE A 142 -11.59 8.61 -10.22
CA PHE A 142 -11.93 7.58 -9.26
C PHE A 142 -13.12 8.06 -8.42
N HIS A 143 -14.26 7.42 -8.64
CA HIS A 143 -15.49 7.64 -7.89
C HIS A 143 -15.94 6.30 -7.30
N ILE A 144 -16.40 6.33 -6.06
CA ILE A 144 -17.08 5.23 -5.39
C ILE A 144 -18.45 5.75 -4.98
#